data_AF-A0A6C0L3Z2-F1
#
_entry.id   AF-A0A6C0L3Z2-F1
#
_cell.length_a   1.000
_cell.length_b   1.000
_cell.length_c   1.000
_cell.angle_alpha   90.00
_cell.angle_beta   90.00
_cell.angle_gamma   90.00
#
_symmetry.space_group_name_H-M   'P 1'
#
loop_
_entity.id
_entity.type
_entity.pdbx_description
1 polymer ?
#
loop_
_entity_poly.entity_id
_entity_poly.type
_entity_poly.pdbx_seq_one_letter_code
_entity_poly.pdbx_strand_id
1 'polypeptide(L)'
;MDRIKYLKWIAEESPSTAQQLVAWLNRARHYTPDMKEHQAGVQIQEKGIVVGLRQSTNRYHGDCLTIHVVRLPEEIQNKGWFKSFLKLCSDESPNDFGKNH
;
A
#
# COMPACT_ATOMS: atom_id res chain seq x y z
N MET A 1 9.02 -11.64 -0.70
CA MET A 1 10.18 -10.78 -0.34
C MET A 1 10.05 -10.42 1.14
N ASP A 2 11.09 -10.60 1.96
CA ASP A 2 11.06 -10.17 3.37
C ASP A 2 11.30 -8.65 3.50
N ARG A 3 11.09 -8.07 4.70
CA ARG A 3 11.22 -6.63 4.95
C ARG A 3 12.63 -6.10 4.65
N ILE A 4 13.68 -6.86 4.94
CA ILE A 4 15.07 -6.44 4.70
C ILE A 4 15.33 -6.39 3.20
N LYS A 5 14.88 -7.41 2.46
CA LYS A 5 14.95 -7.41 0.99
C LYS A 5 14.19 -6.22 0.41
N TYR A 6 12.98 -5.93 0.89
CA TYR A 6 12.18 -4.79 0.44
C TYR A 6 12.88 -3.45 0.64
N LEU A 7 13.50 -3.24 1.81
CA LEU A 7 14.25 -2.01 2.08
C LEU A 7 15.51 -1.89 1.20
N LYS A 8 16.21 -3.00 0.95
CA LYS A 8 17.34 -3.03 0.00
C LYS A 8 16.89 -2.67 -1.41
N TRP A 9 15.80 -3.25 -1.89
CA TRP A 9 15.22 -2.93 -3.19
C TRP A 9 14.82 -1.46 -3.33
N ILE A 10 14.23 -0.88 -2.28
CA ILE A 10 13.95 0.57 -2.27
C ILE A 10 15.23 1.38 -2.44
N ALA A 11 16.29 1.03 -1.71
CA ALA A 11 17.56 1.75 -1.74
C ALA A 11 18.30 1.58 -3.08
N GLU A 12 18.23 0.40 -3.69
CA GLU A 12 18.96 0.04 -4.91
C GLU A 12 18.23 0.52 -6.17
N GLU A 13 16.92 0.35 -6.25
CA GLU A 13 16.16 0.58 -7.48
C GLU A 13 15.34 1.88 -7.47
N SER A 14 15.22 2.55 -6.32
CA SER A 14 14.40 3.77 -6.16
C SER A 14 13.02 3.66 -6.83
N PRO A 15 12.24 2.61 -6.51
CA PRO A 15 11.00 2.31 -7.20
C PRO A 15 9.95 3.40 -7.00
N SER A 16 9.13 3.62 -8.02
CA SER A 16 7.98 4.52 -7.94
C SER A 16 6.95 4.07 -6.89
N THR A 17 6.09 5.01 -6.46
CA THR A 17 4.94 4.73 -5.61
C THR A 17 4.06 3.58 -6.12
N ALA A 18 3.87 3.48 -7.44
CA ALA A 18 3.11 2.39 -8.04
C ALA A 18 3.80 1.03 -7.89
N GLN A 19 5.09 0.95 -8.20
CA GLN A 19 5.86 -0.29 -8.05
C GLN A 19 5.90 -0.74 -6.57
N GLN A 20 6.06 0.19 -5.64
CA GLN A 20 6.02 -0.10 -4.20
C GLN A 20 4.66 -0.63 -3.76
N LEU A 21 3.56 -0.07 -4.28
CA LEU A 21 2.20 -0.54 -4.00
C LEU A 21 1.98 -1.97 -4.50
N VAL A 22 2.33 -2.26 -5.76
CA VAL A 22 2.17 -3.59 -6.34
C VAL A 22 3.01 -4.62 -5.60
N ALA A 23 4.26 -4.28 -5.25
CA ALA A 23 5.12 -5.14 -4.45
C ALA A 23 4.53 -5.43 -3.07
N TRP A 24 3.90 -4.44 -2.43
CA TRP A 24 3.18 -4.63 -1.18
C TRP A 24 1.96 -5.52 -1.34
N LEU A 25 1.08 -5.25 -2.31
CA LEU A 25 -0.14 -6.04 -2.53
C LEU A 25 0.18 -7.52 -2.75
N ASN A 26 1.21 -7.83 -3.56
CA ASN A 26 1.67 -9.19 -3.76
C ASN A 26 2.17 -9.87 -2.46
N ARG A 27 2.77 -9.11 -1.55
CA ARG A 27 3.22 -9.60 -0.24
C ARG A 27 2.03 -9.81 0.71
N ALA A 28 1.13 -8.83 0.76
CA ALA A 28 -0.05 -8.76 1.62
C ALA A 28 -1.02 -9.93 1.39
N ARG A 29 -1.09 -10.46 0.18
CA ARG A 29 -1.88 -11.68 -0.16
C ARG A 29 -1.51 -12.92 0.64
N HIS A 30 -0.31 -12.96 1.20
CA HIS A 30 0.20 -14.11 1.95
C HIS A 30 0.10 -13.91 3.47
N TYR A 31 -0.50 -12.80 3.90
CA TYR A 31 -0.60 -12.46 5.31
C TYR A 31 -1.93 -12.84 5.89
N THR A 32 -1.87 -13.49 7.05
CA THR A 32 -3.05 -13.75 7.87
C THR A 32 -3.17 -12.69 8.97
N PRO A 33 -4.36 -12.41 9.50
CA PRO A 33 -4.57 -11.36 10.50
C PRO A 33 -3.74 -11.48 11.79
N ASP A 34 -3.29 -12.71 12.12
CA ASP A 34 -2.42 -13.02 13.26
C ASP A 34 -0.93 -12.72 13.01
N MET A 35 -0.53 -12.50 11.75
CA MET A 35 0.85 -12.13 11.42
C MET A 35 1.17 -10.69 11.81
N LYS A 36 2.37 -10.48 12.38
CA LYS A 36 2.86 -9.14 12.71
C LYS A 36 2.97 -8.25 11.48
N GLU A 37 3.30 -8.84 10.33
CA GLU A 37 3.42 -8.16 9.05
C GLU A 37 2.08 -7.61 8.55
N HIS A 38 0.99 -8.34 8.77
CA HIS A 38 -0.37 -7.88 8.47
C HIS A 38 -0.69 -6.60 9.27
N GLN A 39 -0.37 -6.62 10.57
CA GLN A 39 -0.66 -5.52 11.50
C GLN A 39 0.25 -4.31 11.28
N ALA A 40 1.52 -4.55 10.91
CA ALA A 40 2.52 -3.50 10.73
C ALA A 40 2.28 -2.67 9.45
N GLY A 41 1.74 -3.29 8.40
CA GLY A 41 1.54 -2.62 7.12
C GLY A 41 2.84 -2.28 6.39
N VAL A 42 2.78 -1.28 5.51
CA VAL A 42 3.90 -0.74 4.74
C VAL A 42 3.83 0.77 4.65
N GLN A 43 5.00 1.40 4.59
CA GLN A 43 5.14 2.80 4.20
C GLN A 43 5.72 2.85 2.79
N ILE A 44 4.97 3.45 1.87
CA ILE A 44 5.40 3.79 0.52
C ILE A 44 5.99 5.20 0.56
N GLN A 45 7.16 5.39 -0.05
CA GLN A 45 7.83 6.69 -0.08
C GLN A 45 8.49 6.98 -1.42
N GLU A 46 8.22 8.15 -1.99
CA GLU A 46 8.82 8.61 -3.24
C GLU A 46 8.88 10.15 -3.24
N LYS A 47 10.06 10.75 -3.45
CA LYS A 47 10.22 12.20 -3.67
C LYS A 47 9.44 13.09 -2.67
N GLY A 48 9.48 12.73 -1.38
CA GLY A 48 8.78 13.47 -0.30
C GLY A 48 7.31 13.08 -0.09
N ILE A 49 6.75 12.25 -0.96
CA ILE A 49 5.45 11.60 -0.76
C ILE A 49 5.63 10.47 0.25
N VAL A 50 4.76 10.39 1.24
CA VAL A 50 4.70 9.29 2.20
C VAL A 50 3.27 8.80 2.31
N VAL A 51 3.06 7.51 2.06
CA VAL A 51 1.76 6.85 2.23
C VAL A 51 1.92 5.63 3.11
N GLY A 52 1.22 5.61 4.24
CA GLY A 52 1.13 4.46 5.13
C GLY A 52 -0.09 3.61 4.82
N LEU A 53 0.13 2.34 4.52
CA LEU A 53 -0.90 1.35 4.20
C LEU A 53 -0.87 0.23 5.22
N ARG A 54 -2.02 -0.26 5.65
CA ARG A 54 -2.13 -1.46 6.49
C ARG A 54 -3.33 -2.29 6.09
N GLN A 55 -3.25 -3.61 6.25
CA GLN A 55 -4.43 -4.43 6.18
C GLN A 55 -5.21 -4.25 7.48
N SER A 56 -6.50 -3.96 7.37
CA SER A 56 -7.43 -3.94 8.50
C SER A 56 -8.52 -4.95 8.20
N THR A 57 -8.83 -5.78 9.18
CA THR A 57 -10.12 -6.45 9.20
C THR A 57 -11.18 -5.37 9.42
N ASN A 58 -12.18 -5.30 8.56
CA ASN A 58 -13.32 -4.42 8.75
C ASN A 58 -14.49 -5.25 9.31
N ARG A 59 -15.67 -4.63 9.51
CA ARG A 59 -16.87 -5.33 9.98
C ARG A 59 -17.45 -6.30 8.94
N TYR A 60 -16.87 -6.36 7.74
CA TYR A 60 -17.29 -7.20 6.63
C TYR A 60 -16.27 -8.33 6.42
N HIS A 61 -16.71 -9.44 5.85
CA HIS A 61 -15.82 -10.55 5.55
C HIS A 61 -14.88 -10.18 4.40
N GLY A 62 -13.61 -9.93 4.73
CA GLY A 62 -12.53 -9.64 3.79
C GLY A 62 -11.43 -8.80 4.42
N ASP A 63 -10.20 -8.97 3.95
CA ASP A 63 -9.14 -8.01 4.26
C ASP A 63 -9.47 -6.68 3.58
N CYS A 64 -9.10 -5.56 4.18
CA CYS A 64 -9.28 -4.24 3.58
C CYS A 64 -7.98 -3.45 3.67
N LEU A 65 -7.55 -2.85 2.57
CA LEU A 65 -6.39 -1.95 2.56
C LEU A 65 -6.80 -0.59 3.13
N THR A 66 -6.28 -0.26 4.31
CA THR A 66 -6.50 1.02 4.97
C THR A 66 -5.30 1.92 4.76
N ILE A 67 -5.54 3.13 4.23
CA ILE A 67 -4.55 4.21 4.21
C ILE A 67 -4.62 4.93 5.56
N HIS A 68 -3.56 4.83 6.37
CA HIS A 68 -3.54 5.41 7.72
C HIS A 68 -2.69 6.69 7.82
N VAL A 69 -1.80 6.93 6.86
CA VAL A 69 -0.98 8.15 6.78
C VAL A 69 -0.87 8.57 5.32
N VAL A 70 -1.01 9.86 5.06
CA VAL A 70 -0.69 10.48 3.77
C VAL A 70 0.03 11.79 4.05
N ARG A 71 1.23 11.96 3.50
CA ARG A 71 1.97 13.23 3.49
C ARG A 71 2.39 13.51 2.06
N LEU A 72 2.03 14.69 1.58
CA LEU A 72 2.34 15.16 0.23
C LEU A 72 3.17 16.44 0.33
N PRO A 73 4.23 16.59 -0.49
CA PRO A 73 4.90 17.86 -0.69
C PRO A 73 3.88 18.94 -1.08
N GLU A 74 4.04 20.17 -0.58
CA GLU A 74 3.14 21.30 -0.87
C GLU A 74 2.93 21.50 -2.38
N GLU A 75 3.99 21.28 -3.15
CA GLU A 75 4.02 21.41 -4.61
C GLU A 75 2.99 20.53 -5.33
N ILE A 76 2.57 19.41 -4.74
CA ILE A 76 1.63 18.47 -5.36
C ILE A 76 0.29 18.40 -4.61
N GLN A 77 0.15 19.14 -3.52
CA GLN A 77 -1.14 19.28 -2.83
C GLN A 77 -2.14 19.95 -3.78
N ASN A 78 -3.40 19.51 -3.73
CA ASN A 78 -4.48 19.95 -4.62
C ASN A 78 -4.29 19.69 -6.13
N LYS A 79 -3.22 19.00 -6.54
CA LYS A 79 -2.97 18.62 -7.96
C LYS A 79 -3.57 17.25 -8.33
N GLY A 80 -4.52 16.75 -7.54
CA GLY A 80 -5.20 15.48 -7.82
C GLY A 80 -4.34 14.22 -7.61
N TRP A 81 -3.09 14.34 -7.14
CA TRP A 81 -2.19 13.19 -6.95
C TRP A 81 -2.84 12.10 -6.09
N PHE A 82 -3.42 12.47 -4.94
CA PHE A 82 -4.05 11.49 -4.06
C PHE A 82 -5.24 10.78 -4.71
N LYS A 83 -6.01 11.49 -5.53
CA LYS A 83 -7.11 10.89 -6.29
C LYS A 83 -6.59 9.87 -7.31
N SER A 84 -5.50 10.18 -8.00
CA SER A 84 -4.83 9.24 -8.91
C SER A 84 -4.28 8.03 -8.17
N PHE A 85 -3.69 8.24 -6.98
CA PHE A 85 -3.20 7.15 -6.13
C PHE A 85 -4.33 6.23 -5.63
N LEU A 86 -5.47 6.79 -5.22
CA LEU A 86 -6.64 6.00 -4.84
C LEU A 86 -7.14 5.15 -6.02
N LYS A 87 -7.19 5.74 -7.22
CA LYS A 87 -7.56 5.00 -8.43
C LYS A 87 -6.60 3.84 -8.69
N LEU A 88 -5.29 4.09 -8.59
CA LEU A 88 -4.29 3.04 -8.71
C LEU A 88 -4.49 1.93 -7.67
N CYS A 89 -4.79 2.28 -6.42
CA CYS A 89 -5.09 1.28 -5.39
C CYS A 89 -6.31 0.43 -5.78
N SER A 90 -7.36 1.03 -6.34
CA SER A 90 -8.54 0.29 -6.80
C SER A 90 -8.25 -0.60 -8.01
N ASP A 91 -7.44 -0.12 -8.96
CA ASP A 91 -7.11 -0.84 -10.19
C ASP A 91 -6.18 -2.05 -9.90
N GLU A 92 -5.24 -1.89 -8.96
CA GLU A 92 -4.26 -2.91 -8.58
C GLU A 92 -4.75 -3.83 -7.45
N SER A 93 -5.81 -3.45 -6.72
CA SER A 93 -6.41 -4.34 -5.73
C SER A 93 -6.97 -5.56 -6.45
N PRO A 94 -6.50 -6.78 -6.13
CA PRO A 94 -7.04 -7.97 -6.78
C PRO A 94 -8.53 -8.05 -6.46
N ASN A 95 -9.34 -8.29 -7.49
CA ASN A 95 -10.80 -8.42 -7.46
C ASN A 95 -11.36 -9.44 -6.43
N ASP A 96 -10.51 -10.10 -5.63
CA ASP A 96 -10.87 -10.94 -4.48
C ASP A 96 -11.11 -10.15 -3.19
N PHE A 97 -10.61 -8.91 -3.07
CA PHE A 97 -10.88 -8.06 -1.90
C PHE A 97 -12.33 -7.53 -1.85
N GLY A 98 -13.13 -7.79 -2.89
CA GLY A 98 -14.48 -7.25 -3.05
C GLY A 98 -15.48 -8.14 -3.79
N LYS A 99 -15.21 -9.43 -3.96
CA LYS A 99 -16.19 -10.38 -4.54
C LYS A 99 -16.73 -11.32 -3.48
N ASN A 100 -17.55 -10.78 -2.59
CA ASN A 100 -18.67 -11.52 -2.00
C ASN A 100 -19.94 -10.82 -2.48
N HIS A 101 -20.46 -11.29 -3.61
CA HIS A 101 -21.80 -10.97 -4.08
C HIS A 101 -22.49 -12.25 -4.50
#